data_AF-A0A6I6SJA3-F1
#
_entry.id   AF-A0A6I6SJA3-F1
#
_cell.length_a   1.000
_cell.length_b   1.000
_cell.length_c   1.000
_cell.angle_alpha   90.00
_cell.angle_beta   90.00
_cell.angle_gamma   90.00
#
_symmetry.space_group_name_H-M   'P 1'
#
loop_
_entity.id
_entity.type
_entity.pdbx_description
1 polymer ?
#
loop_
_entity_poly.entity_id
_entity_poly.type
_entity_poly.pdbx_seq_one_letter_code
_entity_poly.pdbx_strand_id
1 'polypeptide(L)'
;MRQGRVPTRMPKGVAWRPAWRPSWRLLLIVGLVLACLASATAVISASHQTRAQYVRLQQLERERDQLQTEWGQLLLEESAWSSPARIERLAVERLDMRLPHVNEVEVIRP
;
A
#
# COMPACT_ATOMS: atom_id res chain seq x y z
N MET A 1 59.86 82.07 15.68
CA MET A 1 60.11 81.00 16.67
C MET A 1 58.91 80.85 17.59
N ARG A 2 58.12 79.78 17.44
CA ARG A 2 57.44 78.99 18.50
C ARG A 2 56.39 78.10 17.82
N GLN A 3 56.80 76.86 17.55
CA GLN A 3 55.92 75.78 17.16
C GLN A 3 54.96 75.46 18.32
N GLY A 4 53.69 75.78 18.16
CA GLY A 4 52.61 75.19 18.94
C GLY A 4 52.10 73.95 18.22
N ARG A 5 52.63 72.79 18.58
CA ARG A 5 52.24 71.49 18.03
C ARG A 5 51.12 70.90 18.90
N VAL A 6 49.90 70.75 18.36
CA VAL A 6 48.93 69.73 18.81
C VAL A 6 47.87 69.50 17.72
N PRO A 7 47.27 68.29 17.65
CA PRO A 7 47.24 67.53 16.41
C PRO A 7 45.83 67.42 15.82
N THR A 8 45.79 67.10 14.54
CA THR A 8 44.62 66.65 13.77
C THR A 8 43.92 65.48 14.46
N ARG A 9 42.75 65.73 15.06
CA ARG A 9 41.87 64.67 15.57
C ARG A 9 40.95 64.20 14.44
N MET A 10 41.46 63.30 13.60
CA MET A 10 40.62 62.56 12.66
C MET A 10 39.64 61.66 13.44
N PRO A 11 38.40 61.48 12.97
CA PRO A 11 37.42 60.60 13.59
C PRO A 11 37.95 59.15 13.50
N LYS A 12 38.13 58.52 14.66
CA LYS A 12 38.52 57.12 14.74
C LYS A 12 37.35 56.27 14.27
N GLY A 13 37.65 55.38 13.34
CA GLY A 13 36.70 54.69 12.48
C GLY A 13 35.51 54.08 13.20
N VAL A 14 34.37 54.14 12.52
CA VAL A 14 33.24 53.25 12.77
C VAL A 14 33.78 51.83 12.73
N ALA A 15 33.93 51.22 13.90
CA ALA A 15 34.36 49.85 14.02
C ALA A 15 33.19 48.96 13.60
N TRP A 16 33.06 48.70 12.30
CA TRP A 16 32.28 47.58 11.78
C TRP A 16 33.04 46.31 12.19
N ARG A 17 32.89 45.89 13.45
CA ARG A 17 33.26 44.55 13.85
C ARG A 17 32.11 43.68 13.36
N PRO A 18 32.19 42.99 12.20
CA PRO A 18 31.16 42.00 11.89
C PRO A 18 31.17 41.02 13.06
N ALA A 19 30.03 40.91 13.74
CA ALA A 19 29.82 39.93 14.79
C ALA A 19 29.70 38.54 14.15
N TRP A 20 30.74 38.12 13.43
CA TRP A 20 30.93 36.80 12.84
C TRP A 20 31.41 35.82 13.90
N ARG A 21 30.80 35.87 15.09
CA ARG A 21 30.85 34.75 16.02
C ARG A 21 29.66 33.88 15.61
N PRO A 22 29.87 32.73 14.93
CA PRO A 22 28.77 31.81 14.67
C PRO A 22 28.21 31.42 16.03
N SER A 23 27.09 32.04 16.39
CA SER A 23 26.42 31.70 17.62
C SER A 23 25.96 30.26 17.46
N TRP A 24 26.29 29.40 18.41
CA TRP A 24 25.86 27.99 18.44
C TRP A 24 24.37 27.81 18.11
N ARG A 25 23.57 28.82 18.46
CA ARG A 25 22.14 28.96 18.13
C ARG A 25 21.86 28.90 16.63
N LEU A 26 22.67 29.54 15.78
CA LEU A 26 22.52 29.50 14.31
C LEU A 26 22.77 28.09 13.77
N LEU A 27 23.75 27.36 14.29
CA LEU A 27 24.00 25.97 13.89
C LEU A 27 22.81 25.07 14.24
N LEU A 28 22.21 25.25 15.43
CA LEU A 28 20.99 24.53 15.81
C LEU A 28 19.82 24.85 14.88
N ILE A 29 19.62 26.12 14.54
CA ILE A 29 18.52 26.53 13.65
C ILE A 29 18.72 25.93 12.26
N VAL A 30 19.94 26.02 11.69
CA VAL A 30 20.25 25.42 10.39
C VAL A 30 20.06 23.91 10.42
N GLY A 31 20.50 23.24 11.49
CA GLY A 31 20.29 21.81 11.68
C GLY A 31 18.81 21.43 11.71
N LEU A 32 17.98 22.20 12.42
CA LEU A 32 16.54 21.98 12.50
C LEU A 32 15.85 22.18 11.14
N VAL A 33 16.26 23.21 10.38
CA VAL A 33 15.74 23.47 9.04
C VAL A 33 16.09 22.31 8.10
N LEU A 34 17.33 21.83 8.13
CA LEU A 34 17.75 20.67 7.33
C LEU A 34 17.01 19.40 7.73
N ALA A 35 16.80 19.15 9.03
CA ALA A 35 16.02 18.03 9.51
C ALA A 35 14.55 18.10 9.05
N CYS A 36 13.95 19.29 9.04
CA CYS A 36 12.60 19.50 8.56
C CYS A 36 12.48 19.25 7.05
N LEU A 37 13.43 19.77 6.26
CA LEU A 37 13.53 19.50 4.81
C LEU A 37 13.68 18.00 4.53
N ALA A 38 14.60 17.33 5.24
CA ALA A 38 14.80 15.90 5.12
C ALA A 38 13.51 15.13 5.45
N SER A 39 12.82 15.49 6.55
CA SER A 39 11.54 14.90 6.92
C SER A 39 10.48 15.09 5.84
N ALA A 40 10.33 16.30 5.30
CA ALA A 40 9.38 16.58 4.22
C ALA A 40 9.66 15.71 2.99
N THR A 41 10.92 15.63 2.54
CA THR A 41 11.31 14.77 1.41
C THR A 41 11.10 13.28 1.68
N ALA A 42 11.35 12.83 2.91
CA ALA A 42 11.12 11.45 3.32
C ALA A 42 9.63 11.09 3.28
N VAL A 43 8.76 11.97 3.78
CA VAL A 43 7.30 11.77 3.74
C VAL A 43 6.78 11.69 2.31
N ILE A 44 7.24 12.59 1.43
CA ILE A 44 6.87 12.57 0.02
C ILE A 44 7.31 11.25 -0.64
N SER A 45 8.55 10.84 -0.39
CA SER A 45 9.10 9.59 -0.94
C SER A 45 8.36 8.36 -0.44
N ALA A 46 8.04 8.30 0.85
CA ALA A 46 7.25 7.24 1.45
C ALA A 46 5.86 7.18 0.80
N SER A 47 5.17 8.31 0.68
CA SER A 47 3.85 8.36 0.04
C SER A 47 3.88 7.86 -1.41
N HIS A 48 4.90 8.25 -2.18
CA HIS A 48 5.07 7.78 -3.55
C HIS A 48 5.28 6.26 -3.61
N GLN A 49 6.15 5.71 -2.74
CA GLN A 49 6.39 4.27 -2.66
C GLN A 49 5.12 3.51 -2.25
N THR A 50 4.37 4.01 -1.26
CA THR A 50 3.10 3.42 -0.84
C THR A 50 2.11 3.37 -2.00
N ARG A 51 1.96 4.47 -2.76
CA ARG A 51 1.06 4.50 -3.93
C ARG A 51 1.48 3.46 -4.97
N ALA A 52 2.76 3.36 -5.29
CA ALA A 52 3.26 2.39 -6.27
C ALA A 52 3.02 0.94 -5.83
N GLN A 53 3.32 0.61 -4.56
CA GLN A 53 3.09 -0.71 -4.00
C GLN A 53 1.60 -1.06 -3.96
N TYR A 54 0.76 -0.10 -3.60
CA TYR A 54 -0.69 -0.27 -3.54
C TYR A 54 -1.29 -0.55 -4.92
N VAL A 55 -0.83 0.16 -5.97
CA VAL A 55 -1.25 -0.10 -7.35
C VAL A 55 -0.90 -1.53 -7.76
N ARG A 56 0.31 -2.00 -7.42
CA ARG A 56 0.72 -3.38 -7.72
C ARG A 56 -0.12 -4.42 -6.99
N LEU A 57 -0.42 -4.19 -5.71
CA LEU A 57 -1.30 -5.05 -4.93
C LEU A 57 -2.69 -5.13 -5.58
N GLN A 58 -3.27 -3.98 -5.93
CA GLN A 58 -4.59 -3.90 -6.56
C GLN A 58 -4.62 -4.61 -7.92
N GLN A 59 -3.53 -4.63 -8.68
CA GLN A 59 -3.45 -5.41 -9.92
C GLN A 59 -3.53 -6.91 -9.65
N LEU A 60 -2.77 -7.41 -8.68
CA LEU A 60 -2.77 -8.83 -8.31
C LEU A 60 -4.12 -9.28 -7.74
N GLU A 61 -4.75 -8.43 -6.92
CA GLU A 61 -6.10 -8.70 -6.39
C GLU A 61 -7.14 -8.80 -7.51
N ARG A 62 -7.07 -7.90 -8.51
CA ARG A 62 -7.96 -7.96 -9.68
C ARG A 62 -7.77 -9.24 -10.49
N GLU A 63 -6.52 -9.63 -10.72
CA GLU A 63 -6.20 -10.88 -11.44
C GLU A 63 -6.75 -12.10 -10.69
N ARG A 64 -6.55 -12.15 -9.36
CA ARG A 64 -7.13 -13.19 -8.52
C ARG A 64 -8.66 -13.23 -8.62
N ASP A 65 -9.31 -12.07 -8.53
CA ASP A 65 -10.78 -11.99 -8.56
C ASP A 65 -11.34 -12.40 -9.94
N GLN A 66 -10.63 -12.08 -11.02
CA GLN A 66 -10.95 -12.56 -12.37
C GLN A 66 -10.87 -14.09 -12.44
N LEU A 67 -9.75 -14.68 -12.02
CA LEU A 67 -9.58 -16.13 -12.00
C LEU A 67 -10.61 -16.83 -11.11
N GLN A 68 -10.97 -16.24 -9.97
CA GLN A 68 -11.99 -16.78 -9.08
C GLN A 68 -13.38 -16.74 -9.74
N THR A 69 -13.67 -15.71 -10.52
CA THR A 69 -14.91 -15.61 -11.29
C THR A 69 -14.97 -16.68 -12.37
N GLU A 70 -13.89 -16.84 -13.15
CA GLU A 70 -13.77 -17.89 -14.17
C GLU A 70 -13.92 -19.29 -13.56
N TRP A 71 -13.23 -19.54 -12.44
CA TRP A 71 -13.37 -20.79 -11.70
C TRP A 71 -14.80 -21.04 -11.25
N GLY A 72 -15.49 -20.01 -10.75
CA GLY A 72 -16.90 -20.11 -10.38
C GLY A 72 -17.80 -20.45 -11.57
N GLN A 73 -17.55 -19.86 -12.73
CA GLN A 73 -18.26 -20.20 -13.97
C GLN A 73 -18.01 -21.65 -14.38
N LEU A 74 -16.76 -22.10 -14.39
CA LEU A 74 -16.39 -23.48 -14.70
C LEU A 74 -17.03 -24.48 -13.74
N LEU A 75 -17.11 -24.15 -12.45
CA LEU A 75 -17.75 -25.02 -11.46
C LEU A 75 -19.26 -25.13 -11.69
N LEU A 76 -19.91 -24.03 -12.09
CA LEU A 76 -21.32 -24.03 -12.46
C LEU A 76 -21.55 -24.87 -13.72
N GLU A 77 -20.68 -24.73 -14.73
CA GLU A 77 -20.68 -25.60 -15.91
C GLU A 77 -20.50 -27.06 -15.51
N GLU A 78 -19.49 -27.41 -14.70
CA GLU A 78 -19.26 -28.78 -14.25
C GLU A 78 -20.46 -29.33 -13.47
N SER A 79 -21.05 -28.56 -12.55
CA SER A 79 -22.23 -28.99 -11.80
C SER A 79 -23.46 -29.22 -12.69
N ALA A 80 -23.61 -28.46 -13.78
CA ALA A 80 -24.66 -28.65 -14.76
C ALA A 80 -24.47 -29.95 -15.58
N TRP A 81 -23.22 -30.37 -15.81
CA TRP A 81 -22.89 -31.60 -16.55
C TRP A 81 -22.72 -32.84 -15.63
N SER A 82 -22.41 -32.61 -14.35
CA SER A 82 -22.31 -33.61 -13.27
C SER A 82 -23.62 -33.78 -12.51
N SER A 83 -24.68 -33.07 -12.90
CA SER A 83 -26.03 -33.26 -12.38
C SER A 83 -26.39 -34.76 -12.41
N PRO A 84 -26.95 -35.32 -11.31
CA PRO A 84 -27.28 -36.74 -11.14
C PRO A 84 -28.02 -37.41 -12.31
N ALA A 85 -28.60 -36.62 -13.21
CA ALA A 85 -29.25 -37.01 -14.45
C ALA A 85 -28.45 -37.95 -15.35
N ARG A 86 -27.10 -37.95 -15.30
CA ARG A 86 -26.30 -38.95 -16.05
C ARG A 86 -26.24 -40.30 -15.34
N ILE A 87 -26.06 -40.29 -14.02
CA ILE A 87 -26.05 -41.50 -13.19
C ILE A 87 -27.46 -42.11 -13.14
N GLU A 88 -28.49 -41.28 -13.00
CA GLU A 88 -29.89 -41.67 -13.02
C GLU A 88 -30.30 -42.24 -14.38
N ARG A 89 -29.93 -41.59 -15.50
CA ARG A 89 -30.14 -42.18 -16.83
C ARG A 89 -29.41 -43.51 -17.02
N LEU A 90 -28.15 -43.61 -16.58
CA LEU A 90 -27.42 -44.87 -16.68
C LEU A 90 -28.04 -45.96 -15.81
N ALA A 91 -28.54 -45.64 -14.61
CA ALA A 91 -29.20 -46.57 -13.71
C ALA A 91 -30.56 -47.05 -14.27
N VAL A 92 -31.34 -46.14 -14.86
CA VAL A 92 -32.59 -46.49 -15.53
C VAL A 92 -32.33 -47.32 -16.80
N GLU A 93 -31.41 -46.89 -17.68
CA GLU A 93 -31.18 -47.53 -18.98
C GLU A 93 -30.34 -48.83 -18.91
N ARG A 94 -29.36 -48.91 -18.00
CA ARG A 94 -28.46 -50.08 -17.91
C ARG A 94 -28.82 -51.05 -16.79
N LEU A 95 -29.49 -50.59 -15.74
CA LEU A 95 -29.82 -51.40 -14.55
C LEU A 95 -31.33 -51.61 -14.37
N ASP A 96 -32.18 -51.08 -15.26
CA ASP A 96 -33.67 -51.11 -15.16
C ASP A 96 -34.18 -50.63 -13.80
N MET A 97 -33.44 -49.74 -13.13
CA MET A 97 -33.83 -49.22 -11.82
C MET A 97 -35.05 -48.30 -11.97
N ARG A 98 -36.08 -48.56 -11.15
CA ARG A 98 -37.35 -47.83 -11.08
C ARG A 98 -37.55 -47.37 -9.65
N LEU A 99 -38.21 -46.22 -9.44
CA LEU A 99 -38.60 -45.83 -8.09
C LEU A 99 -39.62 -46.85 -7.55
N PRO A 100 -39.35 -47.49 -6.39
CA PRO A 100 -40.28 -48.45 -5.80
C PRO A 100 -41.55 -47.74 -5.33
N HIS A 101 -42.69 -48.39 -5.51
CA HIS A 101 -43.98 -47.84 -5.05
C HIS A 101 -44.05 -47.91 -3.52
N VAL A 102 -44.87 -47.04 -2.89
CA VAL A 102 -45.02 -46.95 -1.41
C VAL A 102 -45.29 -48.32 -0.72
N ASN A 103 -45.79 -49.30 -1.47
CA ASN A 103 -46.13 -50.63 -0.97
C ASN A 103 -44.93 -51.61 -0.93
N GLU A 104 -43.76 -51.22 -1.44
CA GLU A 104 -42.54 -52.05 -1.54
C GLU A 104 -41.44 -51.62 -0.55
N VAL A 105 -41.72 -50.64 0.31
CA VAL A 105 -40.76 -50.11 1.28
C VAL A 105 -40.91 -50.84 2.62
N GLU A 106 -39.97 -51.74 2.93
CA GLU A 106 -39.89 -52.41 4.23
C GLU A 106 -38.85 -51.73 5.13
N VAL A 107 -39.30 -51.16 6.26
CA VAL A 107 -38.43 -50.47 7.23
C VAL A 107 -37.91 -51.49 8.24
N ILE A 108 -36.64 -51.87 8.09
CA ILE A 108 -35.95 -52.71 9.06
C ILE A 108 -35.54 -51.81 10.25
N ARG A 109 -36.10 -52.08 11.43
CA ARG A 109 -35.67 -51.45 12.68
C ARG A 109 -34.43 -52.18 13.22
N PRO A 110 -33.44 -51.44 13.77
CA PRO A 110 -32.18 -52.01 14.24
C PRO A 110 -32.37 -52.94 15.45
#